data_AF-A0A8S3RSR6-F1
#
_entry.id   AF-A0A8S3RSR6-F1
#
_cell.length_a   1.000
_cell.length_b   1.000
_cell.length_c   1.000
_cell.angle_alpha   90.00
_cell.angle_beta   90.00
_cell.angle_gamma   90.00
#
_symmetry.space_group_name_H-M   'P 1'
#
loop_
_entity.id
_entity.type
_entity.pdbx_description
1 polymer ?
#
loop_
_entity_poly.entity_id
_entity_poly.type
_entity_poly.pdbx_seq_one_letter_code
_entity_poly.pdbx_strand_id
1 'polypeptide(L)'
;MSDKEDVKDQSLHSTNDHNEKTELHEKHRNSQPHDVEFKVILLGATGSGKSSAGNVLLHEHGNEKGFKTSCFAKSETEVSILKSVKRSMEKNNVNKLYKIDIIDTPAKRDSGLPDWKFEYEMKEAKRLSSPGPHAFLLCIPANEVSQYFTEDVDYYDKYFDGTLAESTIVVFTRCDQFKSENNLEFDSYRAMEQNHVLKK
;
A
#
# COMPACT_ATOMS: atom_id res chain seq x y z
N MET A 1 -52.89 -55.15 41.37
CA MET A 1 -53.59 -55.10 40.06
C MET A 1 -53.25 -53.74 39.49
N SER A 2 -52.10 -53.64 38.81
CA SER A 2 -51.82 -54.02 37.40
C SER A 2 -51.79 -52.71 36.60
N ASP A 3 -50.60 -52.18 36.32
CA ASP A 3 -49.88 -52.29 35.02
C ASP A 3 -50.10 -50.96 34.25
N LYS A 4 -49.20 -50.34 33.48
CA LYS A 4 -47.91 -50.67 32.87
C LYS A 4 -47.38 -49.40 32.15
N GLU A 5 -46.07 -49.39 31.89
CA GLU A 5 -45.38 -48.87 30.67
C GLU A 5 -45.37 -47.34 30.43
N ASP A 6 -44.21 -46.66 30.50
CA ASP A 6 -43.03 -46.66 29.62
C ASP A 6 -43.09 -45.63 28.46
N VAL A 7 -42.11 -44.72 28.53
CA VAL A 7 -41.36 -44.06 27.44
C VAL A 7 -42.12 -43.19 26.42
N LYS A 8 -41.85 -41.87 26.47
CA LYS A 8 -41.33 -41.19 25.27
C LYS A 8 -40.45 -39.98 25.57
N ASP A 9 -39.24 -40.15 25.09
CA ASP A 9 -38.13 -39.22 24.90
C ASP A 9 -38.52 -38.04 24.00
N GLN A 10 -38.24 -36.81 24.43
CA GLN A 10 -37.94 -35.68 23.53
C GLN A 10 -36.92 -34.76 24.17
N SER A 11 -35.70 -34.90 23.68
CA SER A 11 -34.52 -34.13 23.98
C SER A 11 -34.53 -32.73 23.34
N LEU A 12 -33.81 -31.80 23.99
CA LEU A 12 -32.99 -30.71 23.42
C LEU A 12 -33.66 -29.40 22.94
N HIS A 13 -33.57 -28.36 23.78
CA HIS A 13 -33.11 -27.04 23.34
C HIS A 13 -32.49 -26.24 24.50
N SER A 14 -31.20 -26.43 24.73
CA SER A 14 -30.42 -25.56 25.63
C SER A 14 -28.95 -25.53 25.20
N THR A 15 -28.66 -24.76 24.16
CA THR A 15 -27.33 -24.23 23.80
C THR A 15 -27.62 -22.99 22.93
N ASN A 16 -27.08 -21.79 23.14
CA ASN A 16 -25.74 -21.40 22.73
C ASN A 16 -25.49 -19.88 22.99
N ASP A 17 -25.50 -19.42 24.24
CA ASP A 17 -25.20 -18.00 24.55
C ASP A 17 -23.77 -17.76 25.06
N HIS A 18 -22.88 -18.76 25.01
CA HIS A 18 -21.51 -18.64 25.52
C HIS A 18 -20.40 -18.98 24.51
N ASN A 19 -20.70 -19.14 23.22
CA ASN A 19 -19.69 -19.42 22.20
C ASN A 19 -19.36 -18.27 21.23
N GLU A 20 -20.04 -17.12 21.31
CA GLU A 20 -19.71 -15.97 20.43
C GLU A 20 -18.60 -15.05 20.96
N LYS A 21 -18.15 -15.24 22.21
CA LYS A 21 -17.14 -14.36 22.82
C LYS A 21 -15.69 -14.84 22.73
N THR A 22 -15.47 -16.02 22.17
CA THR A 22 -14.14 -16.64 22.02
C THR A 22 -13.60 -16.60 20.58
N GLU A 23 -14.42 -16.27 19.57
CA GLU A 23 -13.97 -16.19 18.16
C GLU A 23 -13.45 -14.80 17.72
N LEU A 24 -13.56 -13.77 18.56
CA LEU A 24 -13.11 -12.41 18.21
C LEU A 24 -11.65 -12.10 18.59
N HIS A 25 -10.92 -13.04 19.21
CA HIS A 25 -9.53 -12.82 19.64
C HIS A 25 -8.45 -13.65 18.93
N GLU A 26 -8.82 -14.52 17.97
CA GLU A 26 -7.84 -15.45 17.37
C GLU A 26 -7.31 -15.07 15.97
N LYS A 27 -7.62 -13.89 15.43
CA LYS A 27 -7.06 -13.46 14.12
C LYS A 27 -5.79 -12.61 14.16
N HIS A 28 -5.20 -12.39 15.33
CA HIS A 28 -3.92 -11.69 15.43
C HIS A 28 -2.80 -12.62 15.92
N ARG A 29 -1.92 -12.96 14.96
CA ARG A 29 -0.59 -13.61 15.07
C ARG A 29 -0.52 -15.06 14.63
N ASN A 30 -0.65 -15.26 13.32
CA ASN A 30 0.01 -16.39 12.65
C ASN A 30 1.12 -15.89 11.70
N SER A 31 1.98 -14.99 12.19
CA SER A 31 3.11 -14.49 11.44
C SER A 31 4.39 -15.16 11.94
N GLN A 32 4.99 -16.03 11.12
CA GLN A 32 6.40 -16.36 11.32
C GLN A 32 7.22 -15.05 11.38
N PRO A 33 8.17 -14.95 12.33
CA PRO A 33 9.03 -13.79 12.45
C PRO A 33 9.79 -13.59 11.14
N HIS A 34 9.89 -12.34 10.71
CA HIS A 34 10.71 -11.94 9.56
C HIS A 34 12.03 -11.37 10.09
N ASP A 35 13.10 -11.56 9.33
CA ASP A 35 14.43 -11.10 9.72
C ASP A 35 14.63 -9.60 9.44
N VAL A 36 13.91 -9.09 8.44
CA VAL A 36 14.01 -7.69 7.97
C VAL A 36 12.64 -7.17 7.56
N GLU A 37 12.31 -5.94 7.95
CA GLU A 37 11.08 -5.25 7.59
C GLU A 37 11.40 -3.99 6.76
N PHE A 38 10.67 -3.79 5.67
CA PHE A 38 10.71 -2.57 4.85
C PHE A 38 9.34 -1.91 4.83
N LYS A 39 9.31 -0.58 4.78
CA LYS A 39 8.09 0.23 4.75
C LYS A 39 8.15 1.20 3.58
N VAL A 40 7.22 1.07 2.66
CA VAL A 40 7.20 1.81 1.39
C VAL A 40 5.91 2.61 1.32
N ILE A 41 6.01 3.91 1.07
CA ILE A 41 4.85 4.77 0.85
C ILE A 41 4.73 5.10 -0.64
N LEU A 42 3.55 4.93 -1.22
CA LEU A 42 3.27 5.25 -2.62
C LEU A 42 2.68 6.66 -2.71
N LEU A 43 3.30 7.53 -3.50
CA LEU A 43 2.92 8.94 -3.68
C LEU A 43 2.66 9.26 -5.17
N GLY A 44 1.91 10.33 -5.43
CA GLY A 44 1.59 10.80 -6.79
C GLY A 44 0.10 11.11 -7.01
N ALA A 45 -0.20 11.76 -8.14
CA ALA A 45 -1.53 12.21 -8.51
C ALA A 45 -2.56 11.09 -8.76
N THR A 46 -3.84 11.44 -8.89
CA THR A 46 -4.88 10.50 -9.33
C THR A 46 -4.53 9.97 -10.71
N GLY A 47 -4.70 8.66 -10.93
CA GLY A 47 -4.34 8.02 -12.20
C GLY A 47 -2.84 7.82 -12.43
N SER A 48 -1.96 8.21 -11.49
CA SER A 48 -0.51 8.05 -11.65
C SER A 48 0.00 6.61 -11.58
N GLY A 49 -0.88 5.65 -11.30
CA GLY A 49 -0.54 4.23 -11.23
C GLY A 49 -0.01 3.75 -9.88
N LYS A 50 -0.14 4.53 -8.80
CA LYS A 50 0.28 4.13 -7.42
C LYS A 50 -0.18 2.73 -7.05
N SER A 51 -1.49 2.49 -7.01
CA SER A 51 -2.06 1.20 -6.60
C SER A 51 -1.61 0.05 -7.51
N SER A 52 -1.45 0.30 -8.81
CA SER A 52 -0.93 -0.68 -9.77
C SER A 52 0.55 -1.01 -9.49
N ALA A 53 1.39 -0.01 -9.23
CA ALA A 53 2.78 -0.21 -8.83
C ALA A 53 2.89 -0.95 -7.49
N GLY A 54 2.03 -0.61 -6.53
CA GLY A 54 1.88 -1.34 -5.27
C GLY A 54 1.52 -2.80 -5.49
N ASN A 55 0.62 -3.09 -6.43
CA ASN A 55 0.27 -4.48 -6.78
C ASN A 55 1.45 -5.24 -7.38
N VAL A 56 2.24 -4.63 -8.26
CA VAL A 56 3.48 -5.25 -8.77
C VAL A 56 4.41 -5.63 -7.62
N LEU A 57 4.55 -4.78 -6.60
CA LEU A 57 5.36 -5.07 -5.42
C LEU A 57 4.75 -6.12 -4.49
N LEU A 58 3.42 -6.18 -4.38
CA LEU A 58 2.73 -7.21 -3.60
C LEU A 58 2.81 -8.60 -4.24
N HIS A 59 3.02 -8.68 -5.56
CA HIS A 59 3.05 -9.96 -6.25
C HIS A 59 4.37 -10.71 -6.04
N GLU A 60 4.29 -11.81 -5.27
CA GLU A 60 4.87 -13.12 -5.60
C GLU A 60 4.14 -14.24 -4.81
N HIS A 61 3.43 -15.13 -5.53
CA HIS A 61 2.85 -16.41 -5.07
C HIS A 61 1.77 -16.46 -3.95
N GLY A 62 1.18 -15.34 -3.53
CA GLY A 62 0.14 -15.33 -2.48
C GLY A 62 -1.28 -15.03 -2.96
N ASN A 63 -2.29 -15.57 -2.26
CA ASN A 63 -3.73 -15.25 -2.39
C ASN A 63 -4.09 -13.83 -1.86
N GLU A 64 -3.11 -12.96 -1.66
CA GLU A 64 -3.35 -11.63 -1.11
C GLU A 64 -4.03 -10.75 -2.15
N LYS A 65 -5.23 -10.24 -1.82
CA LYS A 65 -5.94 -9.31 -2.69
C LYS A 65 -5.13 -8.01 -2.75
N GLY A 66 -4.63 -7.66 -3.93
CA GLY A 66 -3.95 -6.39 -4.22
C GLY A 66 -4.83 -5.16 -3.96
N PHE A 67 -4.25 -3.97 -3.98
CA PHE A 67 -4.97 -2.69 -3.99
C PHE A 67 -5.99 -2.66 -5.14
N LYS A 68 -7.12 -1.98 -4.91
CA LYS A 68 -8.12 -1.78 -5.95
C LYS A 68 -7.54 -0.84 -7.01
N THR A 69 -7.72 -1.18 -8.27
CA THR A 69 -7.31 -0.37 -9.42
C THR A 69 -8.52 -0.08 -10.29
N SER A 70 -8.61 1.13 -10.82
CA SER A 70 -9.70 1.59 -11.67
C SER A 70 -9.13 2.37 -12.85
N CYS A 71 -9.79 2.26 -14.00
CA CYS A 71 -9.47 3.06 -15.19
C CYS A 71 -10.27 4.37 -15.25
N PHE A 72 -11.08 4.67 -14.22
CA PHE A 72 -11.93 5.85 -14.19
C PHE A 72 -11.19 7.07 -13.61
N ALA A 73 -11.63 8.26 -13.99
CA ALA A 73 -11.01 9.54 -13.60
C ALA A 73 -11.13 9.86 -12.09
N LYS A 74 -11.91 9.09 -11.32
CA LYS A 74 -12.09 9.30 -9.88
C LYS A 74 -11.11 8.42 -9.10
N SER A 75 -10.41 9.01 -8.13
CA SER A 75 -9.54 8.27 -7.23
C SER A 75 -10.34 7.25 -6.41
N GLU A 76 -9.92 5.98 -6.44
CA GLU A 76 -10.47 4.92 -5.58
C GLU A 76 -9.84 4.92 -4.18
N THR A 77 -8.65 5.52 -4.06
CA THR A 77 -7.90 5.62 -2.80
C THR A 77 -8.27 6.93 -2.15
N GLU A 78 -9.29 6.90 -1.27
CA GLU A 78 -9.66 8.03 -0.40
C GLU A 78 -9.07 7.94 1.01
N VAL A 79 -8.51 6.77 1.35
CA VAL A 79 -7.86 6.48 2.64
C VAL A 79 -6.54 5.77 2.38
N SER A 80 -5.58 5.91 3.29
CA SER A 80 -4.30 5.22 3.23
C SER A 80 -4.49 3.75 3.56
N ILE A 81 -4.03 2.87 2.68
CA ILE A 81 -4.21 1.42 2.81
C ILE A 81 -2.83 0.77 2.92
N LEU A 82 -2.60 0.05 4.03
CA LEU A 82 -1.41 -0.79 4.19
C LEU A 82 -1.70 -2.22 3.73
N LYS A 83 -0.80 -2.76 2.92
CA LYS A 83 -0.73 -4.20 2.60
C LYS A 83 0.69 -4.69 2.78
N SER A 84 0.84 -5.93 3.19
CA SER A 84 2.14 -6.53 3.48
C SER A 84 2.36 -7.72 2.59
N VAL A 85 3.58 -7.92 2.10
CA VAL A 85 4.01 -9.17 1.45
C VAL A 85 5.25 -9.70 2.17
N LYS A 86 5.40 -11.03 2.24
CA LYS A 86 6.61 -11.68 2.74
C LYS A 86 7.37 -12.36 1.61
N ARG A 87 8.69 -12.19 1.57
CA ARG A 87 9.58 -12.77 0.56
C ARG A 87 10.77 -13.44 1.22
N SER A 88 11.08 -14.65 0.81
CA SER A 88 12.29 -15.35 1.22
C SER A 88 13.37 -15.08 0.17
N MET A 89 14.54 -14.59 0.58
CA MET A 89 15.68 -14.45 -0.32
C MET A 89 16.93 -15.04 0.31
N GLU A 90 17.60 -15.91 -0.43
CA GLU A 90 18.89 -16.46 -0.04
C GLU A 90 20.01 -15.50 -0.46
N LYS A 91 20.82 -15.09 0.51
CA LYS A 91 22.03 -14.28 0.26
C LYS A 91 23.17 -14.83 1.10
N ASN A 92 24.29 -15.15 0.46
CA ASN A 92 25.48 -15.72 1.11
C ASN A 92 25.19 -17.03 1.88
N ASN A 93 24.42 -17.96 1.30
CA ASN A 93 23.99 -19.22 1.92
C ASN A 93 23.13 -19.05 3.20
N VAL A 94 22.56 -17.87 3.41
CA VAL A 94 21.62 -17.59 4.50
C VAL A 94 20.29 -17.20 3.88
N ASN A 95 19.25 -17.98 4.16
CA ASN A 95 17.88 -17.62 3.78
C ASN A 95 17.36 -16.57 4.76
N LYS A 96 16.91 -15.43 4.24
CA LYS A 96 16.31 -14.35 5.03
C LYS A 96 14.86 -14.15 4.61
N LEU A 97 13.98 -13.99 5.61
CA LEU A 97 12.60 -13.63 5.39
C LEU A 97 12.43 -12.10 5.51
N TYR A 98 11.98 -11.49 4.43
CA TYR A 98 11.71 -10.06 4.33
C TYR A 98 10.21 -9.84 4.41
N LYS A 99 9.78 -8.86 5.21
CA LYS A 99 8.43 -8.31 5.18
C LYS A 99 8.47 -6.94 4.52
N ILE A 100 7.60 -6.69 3.55
CA ILE A 100 7.47 -5.39 2.89
C ILE A 100 6.06 -4.89 3.14
N ASP A 101 5.94 -3.82 3.92
CA ASP A 101 4.71 -3.06 4.09
C ASP A 101 4.63 -1.98 3.03
N ILE A 102 3.55 -1.97 2.27
CA ILE A 102 3.28 -1.03 1.19
C ILE A 102 2.04 -0.23 1.58
N ILE A 103 2.19 1.08 1.62
CA ILE A 103 1.15 2.03 2.02
C ILE A 103 0.73 2.81 0.77
N ASP A 104 -0.40 2.43 0.18
CA ASP A 104 -1.03 3.20 -0.89
C ASP A 104 -1.74 4.42 -0.30
N THR A 105 -1.48 5.60 -0.83
CA THR A 105 -1.99 6.86 -0.27
C THR A 105 -2.96 7.56 -1.21
N PRO A 106 -3.89 8.39 -0.68
CA PRO A 106 -4.72 9.23 -1.51
C PRO A 106 -3.90 10.26 -2.29
N ALA A 107 -4.36 10.59 -3.50
CA ALA A 107 -3.80 11.69 -4.26
C ALA A 107 -4.29 13.04 -3.73
N LYS A 108 -3.41 14.04 -3.73
CA LYS A 108 -3.84 15.43 -3.51
C LYS A 108 -4.58 15.98 -4.74
N ARG A 109 -3.94 15.90 -5.91
CA ARG A 109 -4.45 16.50 -7.15
C ARG A 109 -5.50 15.60 -7.78
N ASP A 110 -6.54 16.21 -8.37
CA ASP A 110 -7.57 15.55 -9.17
C ASP A 110 -8.32 14.42 -8.45
N SER A 111 -8.31 14.40 -7.11
CA SER A 111 -9.00 13.39 -6.31
C SER A 111 -10.38 13.83 -5.84
N GLY A 112 -10.64 15.15 -5.81
CA GLY A 112 -11.81 15.73 -5.16
C GLY A 112 -11.80 15.56 -3.63
N LEU A 113 -10.68 15.15 -3.04
CA LEU A 113 -10.53 14.94 -1.61
C LEU A 113 -10.36 16.30 -0.90
N PRO A 114 -11.13 16.60 0.16
CA PRO A 114 -10.93 17.81 0.94
C PRO A 114 -9.55 17.86 1.61
N ASP A 115 -8.95 19.05 1.70
CA ASP A 115 -7.60 19.23 2.26
C ASP A 115 -7.45 18.63 3.68
N TRP A 116 -8.43 18.83 4.56
CA TRP A 116 -8.40 18.29 5.92
C TRP A 116 -8.34 16.75 5.95
N LYS A 117 -9.01 16.09 4.99
CA LYS A 117 -9.02 14.63 4.89
C LYS A 117 -7.71 14.15 4.31
N PHE A 118 -7.19 14.83 3.30
CA PHE A 118 -5.86 14.55 2.78
C PHE A 118 -4.77 14.69 3.86
N GLU A 119 -4.79 15.76 4.66
CA GLU A 119 -3.86 15.95 5.77
C GLU A 119 -3.94 14.86 6.84
N TYR A 120 -5.17 14.44 7.16
CA TYR A 120 -5.39 13.32 8.07
C TYR A 120 -4.75 12.04 7.52
N GLU A 121 -4.94 11.74 6.25
CA GLU A 121 -4.40 10.54 5.60
C GLU A 121 -2.87 10.57 5.50
N MET A 122 -2.23 11.72 5.30
CA MET A 122 -0.76 11.83 5.35
C MET A 122 -0.21 11.55 6.75
N LYS A 123 -0.88 12.03 7.81
CA LYS A 123 -0.52 11.70 9.20
C LYS A 123 -0.71 10.22 9.48
N GLU A 124 -1.77 9.62 8.94
CA GLU A 124 -2.03 8.19 9.07
C GLU A 124 -0.99 7.35 8.32
N ALA A 125 -0.61 7.73 7.10
CA ALA A 125 0.48 7.09 6.36
C ALA A 125 1.80 7.16 7.14
N LYS A 126 2.12 8.31 7.74
CA LYS A 126 3.27 8.46 8.64
C LYS A 126 3.18 7.51 9.83
N ARG A 127 2.02 7.44 10.50
CA ARG A 127 1.78 6.54 11.65
C ARG A 127 1.97 5.07 11.26
N LEU A 128 1.41 4.64 10.13
CA LEU A 128 1.56 3.28 9.58
C LEU A 128 3.03 2.97 9.24
N SER A 129 3.79 3.99 8.83
CA SER A 129 5.20 3.85 8.51
C SER A 129 6.15 3.87 9.72
N SER A 130 5.69 4.11 10.95
CA SER A 130 6.56 4.19 12.15
C SER A 130 7.49 2.97 12.31
N PRO A 131 8.79 3.09 12.59
CA PRO A 131 9.50 4.32 13.00
C PRO A 131 9.76 5.33 11.87
N GLY A 132 9.60 4.90 10.62
CA GLY A 132 9.70 5.74 9.43
C GLY A 132 9.64 4.90 8.15
N PRO A 133 9.31 5.51 7.01
CA PRO A 133 9.39 4.84 5.72
C PRO A 133 10.87 4.58 5.36
N HIS A 134 11.11 3.44 4.72
CA HIS A 134 12.40 3.10 4.13
C HIS A 134 12.54 3.68 2.72
N ALA A 135 11.42 3.88 2.03
CA ALA A 135 11.39 4.50 0.71
C ALA A 135 10.03 5.14 0.45
N PHE A 136 10.04 6.18 -0.37
CA PHE A 136 8.87 6.74 -1.02
C PHE A 136 8.93 6.39 -2.51
N LEU A 137 7.83 5.89 -3.07
CA LEU A 137 7.72 5.68 -4.52
C LEU A 137 6.82 6.77 -5.10
N LEU A 138 7.43 7.76 -5.75
CA LEU A 138 6.70 8.81 -6.45
C LEU A 138 6.35 8.29 -7.85
N CYS A 139 5.09 7.91 -8.03
CA CYS A 139 4.56 7.39 -9.28
C CYS A 139 4.16 8.55 -10.20
N ILE A 140 4.78 8.63 -11.38
CA ILE A 140 4.55 9.67 -12.39
C ILE A 140 4.23 8.98 -13.73
N PRO A 141 3.10 9.28 -14.38
CA PRO A 141 2.88 8.82 -15.74
C PRO A 141 3.95 9.39 -16.65
N ALA A 142 4.55 8.53 -17.46
CA ALA A 142 5.62 8.94 -18.35
C ALA A 142 5.16 10.08 -19.27
N ASN A 143 3.87 10.18 -19.62
CA ASN A 143 3.35 11.18 -20.58
C ASN A 143 3.20 12.58 -19.97
N GLU A 144 3.64 12.74 -18.72
CA GLU A 144 3.24 13.83 -17.84
C GLU A 144 4.43 14.40 -17.02
N VAL A 145 5.66 13.90 -17.23
CA VAL A 145 6.87 14.20 -16.41
C VAL A 145 7.06 15.67 -16.02
N SER A 146 6.76 16.61 -16.91
CA SER A 146 7.01 18.04 -16.69
C SER A 146 6.20 18.71 -15.57
N GLN A 147 5.09 18.13 -15.09
CA GLN A 147 4.17 18.81 -14.16
C GLN A 147 4.17 18.28 -12.72
N TYR A 148 4.81 17.14 -12.44
CA TYR A 148 4.53 16.40 -11.18
C TYR A 148 5.71 16.33 -10.21
N PHE A 149 6.92 16.71 -10.63
CA PHE A 149 8.10 16.32 -9.84
C PHE A 149 8.38 17.24 -8.65
N THR A 150 8.64 18.52 -8.87
CA THR A 150 9.09 19.43 -7.79
C THR A 150 7.97 19.83 -6.85
N GLU A 151 6.79 20.18 -7.39
CA GLU A 151 5.66 20.66 -6.56
C GLU A 151 5.11 19.57 -5.63
N ASP A 152 5.02 18.32 -6.10
CA ASP A 152 4.47 17.24 -5.30
C ASP A 152 5.47 16.83 -4.21
N VAL A 153 6.77 16.76 -4.50
CA VAL A 153 7.80 16.42 -3.51
C VAL A 153 7.81 17.42 -2.37
N ASP A 154 7.94 18.73 -2.66
CA ASP A 154 7.95 19.78 -1.64
C ASP A 154 6.67 19.74 -0.79
N TYR A 155 5.55 19.46 -1.43
CA TYR A 155 4.27 19.40 -0.77
C TYR A 155 4.12 18.20 0.16
N TYR A 156 4.60 17.02 -0.22
CA TYR A 156 4.57 15.84 0.62
C TYR A 156 5.62 15.91 1.75
N ASP A 157 6.75 16.56 1.52
CA ASP A 157 7.89 16.59 2.44
C ASP A 157 7.55 17.22 3.80
N LYS A 158 6.61 18.18 3.82
CA LYS A 158 6.09 18.79 5.05
C LYS A 158 5.44 17.79 6.03
N TYR A 159 5.06 16.60 5.58
CA TYR A 159 4.46 15.57 6.43
C TYR A 159 5.48 14.56 6.97
N PHE A 160 6.62 14.40 6.30
CA PHE A 160 7.59 13.35 6.57
C PHE A 160 8.96 13.90 7.00
N ASP A 161 8.94 15.05 7.69
CA ASP A 161 10.10 15.60 8.42
C ASP A 161 11.35 15.84 7.54
N GLY A 162 11.19 16.17 6.26
CA GLY A 162 12.33 16.43 5.37
C GLY A 162 12.97 15.18 4.74
N THR A 163 12.39 14.00 4.97
CA THR A 163 13.01 12.72 4.55
C THR A 163 12.73 12.33 3.10
N LEU A 164 11.86 13.04 2.38
CA LEU A 164 11.47 12.63 1.03
C LEU A 164 12.64 12.72 0.06
N ALA A 165 13.42 13.80 0.09
CA ALA A 165 14.47 14.04 -0.89
C ALA A 165 15.53 12.92 -0.93
N GLU A 166 15.84 12.33 0.23
CA GLU A 166 16.87 11.29 0.36
C GLU A 166 16.34 9.87 0.10
N SER A 167 15.03 9.67 0.30
CA SER A 167 14.40 8.34 0.30
C SER A 167 13.38 8.14 -0.83
N THR A 168 13.25 9.09 -1.76
CA THR A 168 12.33 8.98 -2.89
C THR A 168 12.96 8.26 -4.08
N ILE A 169 12.24 7.27 -4.60
CA ILE A 169 12.50 6.62 -5.88
C ILE A 169 11.37 7.01 -6.83
N VAL A 170 11.74 7.50 -8.00
CA VAL A 170 10.78 7.88 -9.05
C VAL A 170 10.38 6.64 -9.85
N VAL A 171 9.08 6.41 -10.00
CA VAL A 171 8.54 5.29 -10.76
C VAL A 171 7.74 5.85 -11.94
N PHE A 172 8.27 5.65 -13.15
CA PHE A 172 7.53 5.98 -14.38
C PHE A 172 6.49 4.91 -14.68
N THR A 173 5.25 5.33 -14.85
CA THR A 173 4.11 4.47 -15.18
C THR A 173 3.56 4.80 -16.56
N ARG A 174 2.68 3.94 -17.11
CA ARG A 174 2.05 4.12 -18.43
C ARG A 174 3.05 4.27 -19.59
N CYS A 175 4.23 3.64 -19.48
CA CYS A 175 5.27 3.67 -20.50
C CYS A 175 4.84 3.01 -21.82
N ASP A 176 3.81 2.15 -21.80
CA ASP A 176 3.18 1.57 -22.99
C ASP A 176 2.49 2.60 -23.87
N GLN A 177 2.12 3.76 -23.31
CA GLN A 177 1.47 4.86 -24.02
C GLN A 177 2.49 5.80 -24.68
N PHE A 178 3.79 5.54 -24.50
CA PHE A 178 4.83 6.15 -25.30
C PHE A 178 4.85 5.52 -26.68
N LYS A 179 4.37 6.25 -27.68
CA LYS A 179 4.69 5.94 -29.07
C LYS A 179 6.19 6.20 -29.26
N SER A 180 6.95 5.15 -29.58
CA SER A 180 8.30 5.26 -30.15
C SER A 180 8.24 6.26 -31.30
N GLU A 181 8.99 7.35 -31.31
CA GLU A 181 10.43 7.43 -31.57
C GLU A 181 10.91 8.81 -31.02
N ASN A 182 12.06 8.86 -30.34
CA ASN A 182 12.79 10.08 -29.93
C ASN A 182 12.38 10.86 -28.66
N ASN A 183 11.26 10.57 -27.96
CA ASN A 183 10.86 11.35 -26.77
C ASN A 183 11.29 10.76 -25.41
N LEU A 184 11.65 9.48 -25.34
CA LEU A 184 12.04 8.84 -24.06
C LEU A 184 13.36 9.40 -23.51
N GLU A 185 14.32 9.75 -24.38
CA GLU A 185 15.55 10.40 -23.93
C GLU A 185 15.24 11.73 -23.28
N PHE A 186 14.40 12.57 -23.91
CA PHE A 186 14.19 13.95 -23.48
C PHE A 186 13.48 14.07 -22.12
N ASP A 187 12.44 13.26 -21.90
CA ASP A 187 11.70 13.25 -20.64
C ASP A 187 12.49 12.55 -19.52
N SER A 188 13.30 11.52 -19.86
CA SER A 188 14.22 10.89 -18.91
C SER A 188 15.35 11.85 -18.50
N TYR A 189 15.94 12.60 -19.44
CA TYR A 189 16.94 13.63 -19.14
C TYR A 189 16.38 14.72 -18.23
N ARG A 190 15.15 15.20 -18.48
CA ARG A 190 14.49 16.18 -17.59
C ARG A 190 14.23 15.64 -16.20
N ALA A 191 13.79 14.40 -16.08
CA ALA A 191 13.62 13.76 -14.77
C ALA A 191 14.96 13.57 -14.04
N MET A 192 16.05 13.28 -14.76
CA MET A 192 17.40 13.18 -14.18
C MET A 192 17.94 14.54 -13.75
N GLU A 193 17.70 15.61 -14.52
CA GLU A 193 18.03 16.99 -14.12
C GLU A 193 17.27 17.40 -12.86
N GLN A 194 15.97 17.07 -12.77
CA GLN A 194 15.17 17.36 -11.59
C GLN A 194 15.59 16.52 -10.37
N ASN A 195 16.02 15.27 -10.55
CA ASN A 195 16.65 14.49 -9.47
C ASN A 195 17.94 15.14 -8.95
N HIS A 196 18.65 15.91 -9.77
CA HIS A 196 19.82 16.68 -9.34
C HIS A 196 19.42 17.90 -8.49
N VAL A 197 18.19 18.42 -8.62
CA VAL A 197 17.64 19.49 -7.79
C VAL A 197 17.32 18.98 -6.38
N LEU A 198 16.84 17.74 -6.24
CA LEU A 198 16.52 17.15 -4.92
C LEU A 198 17.75 16.81 -4.07
N LYS A 199 18.94 16.72 -4.67
CA LYS A 199 20.19 16.35 -3.99
C LYS A 199 21.04 17.56 -3.57
N LYS A 200 20.49 18.77 -3.62
CA LYS A 200 21.13 20.01 -3.13
C LYS A 200 20.57 20.39 -1.78
#